data_AF-A0A7S1XLR0-F1
#
_entry.id   AF-A0A7S1XLR0-F1
#
_cell.length_a   1.000
_cell.length_b   1.000
_cell.length_c   1.000
_cell.angle_alpha   90.00
_cell.angle_beta   90.00
_cell.angle_gamma   90.00
#
_symmetry.space_group_name_H-M   'P 1'
#
loop_
_entity.id
_entity.type
_entity.pdbx_description
1 polymer ?
#
loop_
_entity_poly.entity_id
_entity_poly.type
_entity_poly.pdbx_seq_one_letter_code
_entity_poly.pdbx_strand_id
1 'polypeptide(L)'
;LDLVLEDIELPTLPQPYAKRGPDGGLDIENKIKYNTFRAHTVGPCDTNSWLVPGVVAFGAYPEGIASKKAKRLSSYPDSVSQLLLAGIDVYVSLMPDHEEREFERKNKLRTLPDLLKRQVKSTRKQLKAACVHADMSMSVLETELQALPICPKYDLRWEEMMVPRREVMARLRLARQQADRAHNSLRAVPGDVSVLRFPVENDCEFDSDEMLLEAAECIESYIREGRRVFFFSRLGHGRVGVLAAALLGRLYGLPARVCLARTQLHHDARPGVDRFSCPQTMPQVAQVERVIGLTEGYYVDVYEAREDETGRTMPLSKAISTRRGIGMPVYDIRELRQRRRIFEYVDGDAGVEPEGRLEGRVFREDHSIAGVPSPTLRVLRPYHPRTEVATAGRILTKLPPVEMKTREGDIPPSRASTILSTRGTNMSSLGDSSMPPTRGSGRPHSRGSGVPSTAGSGAAGRLEAL
;
A
#
# COMPACT_ATOMS: atom_id res chain seq x y z
N LEU A 1 -34.71 -4.79 10.21
CA LEU A 1 -33.79 -3.88 9.50
C LEU A 1 -33.18 -4.71 8.39
N ASP A 2 -33.96 -4.89 7.33
CA ASP A 2 -33.47 -5.40 6.05
C ASP A 2 -32.68 -4.26 5.43
N LEU A 3 -31.42 -4.13 5.85
CA LEU A 3 -30.45 -3.38 5.08
C LEU A 3 -30.35 -4.14 3.77
N VAL A 4 -31.07 -3.66 2.76
CA VAL A 4 -30.83 -3.99 1.37
C VAL A 4 -29.33 -3.75 1.18
N LEU A 5 -28.56 -4.84 1.17
CA LEU A 5 -27.15 -4.79 0.81
C LEU A 5 -27.16 -4.23 -0.61
N GLU A 6 -26.87 -2.93 -0.74
CA GLU A 6 -26.66 -2.34 -2.05
C GLU A 6 -25.60 -3.19 -2.75
N ASP A 7 -25.92 -3.66 -3.95
CA ASP A 7 -25.01 -4.47 -4.74
C ASP A 7 -23.72 -3.68 -4.90
N ILE A 8 -22.64 -4.15 -4.26
CA ILE A 8 -21.36 -3.47 -4.39
C ILE A 8 -20.83 -3.71 -5.78
N GLU A 9 -20.72 -2.61 -6.51
CA GLU A 9 -20.06 -2.59 -7.82
C GLU A 9 -18.56 -2.73 -7.61
N LEU A 10 -18.08 -3.98 -7.66
CA LEU A 10 -16.65 -4.24 -7.74
C LEU A 10 -16.10 -3.72 -9.07
N PRO A 11 -14.94 -3.05 -9.07
CA PRO A 11 -14.33 -2.59 -10.30
C PRO A 11 -13.92 -3.80 -11.16
N THR A 12 -14.00 -3.64 -12.47
CA THR A 12 -13.46 -4.63 -13.43
C THR A 12 -11.96 -4.76 -13.21
N LEU A 13 -11.43 -5.98 -13.06
CA LEU A 13 -9.98 -6.14 -12.90
C LEU A 13 -9.29 -5.87 -14.23
N PRO A 14 -8.19 -5.10 -14.20
CA PRO A 14 -7.42 -4.80 -15.40
C PRO A 14 -6.83 -6.08 -15.99
N GLN A 15 -6.82 -6.17 -17.32
CA GLN A 15 -6.14 -7.26 -17.99
C GLN A 15 -4.62 -7.14 -17.78
N PRO A 16 -3.91 -8.24 -17.47
CA PRO A 16 -2.49 -8.17 -17.17
C PRO A 16 -1.61 -7.89 -18.38
N TYR A 17 -1.99 -8.33 -19.59
CA TYR A 17 -1.14 -8.23 -20.81
C TYR A 17 0.28 -8.80 -20.64
N ALA A 18 0.41 -9.78 -19.76
CA ALA A 18 1.62 -10.53 -19.52
C ALA A 18 1.25 -11.93 -19.03
N LYS A 19 2.12 -12.89 -19.33
CA LYS A 19 2.01 -14.29 -18.93
C LYS A 19 3.36 -14.81 -18.46
N ARG A 20 3.37 -15.89 -17.67
CA ARG A 20 4.62 -16.57 -17.33
C ARG A 20 5.03 -17.50 -18.46
N GLY A 21 6.28 -17.35 -18.90
CA GLY A 21 6.93 -18.28 -19.81
C GLY A 21 7.25 -19.61 -19.13
N PRO A 22 7.58 -20.65 -19.93
CA PRO A 22 7.99 -21.96 -19.41
C PRO A 22 9.29 -21.91 -18.60
N ASP A 23 10.11 -20.88 -18.79
CA ASP A 23 11.33 -20.58 -18.04
C ASP A 23 11.06 -19.87 -16.70
N GLY A 24 9.80 -19.61 -16.37
CA GLY A 24 9.38 -18.79 -15.23
C GLY A 24 9.59 -17.29 -15.45
N GLY A 25 10.05 -16.87 -16.64
CA GLY A 25 10.16 -15.48 -17.04
C GLY A 25 8.78 -14.83 -17.24
N LEU A 26 8.73 -13.50 -17.19
CA LEU A 26 7.53 -12.74 -17.51
C LEU A 26 7.56 -12.36 -18.99
N ASP A 27 6.70 -12.98 -19.78
CA ASP A 27 6.48 -12.65 -21.19
C ASP A 27 5.44 -11.52 -21.29
N ILE A 28 5.88 -10.34 -21.70
CA ILE A 28 5.04 -9.14 -21.80
C ILE A 28 4.54 -9.01 -23.24
N GLU A 29 3.27 -9.31 -23.46
CA GLU A 29 2.65 -9.29 -24.79
C GLU A 29 2.55 -7.86 -25.34
N ASN A 30 2.23 -6.89 -24.48
CA ASN A 30 2.17 -5.48 -24.85
C ASN A 30 2.69 -4.58 -23.73
N LYS A 31 3.86 -3.97 -23.94
CA LYS A 31 4.54 -3.14 -22.93
C LYS A 31 3.72 -1.93 -22.46
N ILE A 32 2.99 -1.27 -23.35
CA ILE A 32 2.19 -0.08 -23.00
C ILE A 32 1.03 -0.51 -22.11
N LYS A 33 0.28 -1.53 -22.53
CA LYS A 33 -0.86 -2.03 -21.77
C LYS A 33 -0.46 -2.67 -20.44
N TYR A 34 0.68 -3.36 -20.40
CA TYR A 34 1.25 -3.88 -19.14
C TYR A 34 1.64 -2.75 -18.18
N ASN A 35 2.20 -1.64 -18.68
CA ASN A 35 2.48 -0.47 -17.83
C ASN A 35 1.20 0.17 -17.30
N THR A 36 0.12 0.17 -18.08
CA THR A 36 -1.21 0.58 -17.61
C THR A 36 -1.72 -0.35 -16.51
N PHE A 37 -1.67 -1.67 -16.73
CA PHE A 37 -2.00 -2.66 -15.69
C PHE A 37 -1.22 -2.40 -14.41
N ARG A 38 0.10 -2.24 -14.53
CA ARG A 38 0.97 -1.93 -13.40
C ARG A 38 0.57 -0.64 -12.69
N ALA A 39 0.25 0.42 -13.44
CA ALA A 39 -0.20 1.68 -12.85
C ALA A 39 -1.51 1.52 -12.04
N HIS A 40 -2.40 0.61 -12.44
CA HIS A 40 -3.63 0.30 -11.71
C HIS A 40 -3.42 -0.64 -10.53
N THR A 41 -2.38 -1.47 -10.55
CA THR A 41 -2.13 -2.49 -9.50
C THR A 41 -1.08 -2.08 -8.48
N VAL A 42 -0.27 -1.05 -8.76
CA VAL A 42 0.66 -0.48 -7.77
C VAL A 42 -0.13 0.05 -6.58
N GLY A 43 0.18 -0.47 -5.40
CA GLY A 43 -0.48 -0.08 -4.16
C GLY A 43 0.01 1.27 -3.63
N PRO A 44 -0.53 1.73 -2.48
CA PRO A 44 -0.14 3.00 -1.85
C PRO A 44 1.34 3.09 -1.44
N CYS A 45 2.02 1.96 -1.29
CA CYS A 45 3.43 1.87 -0.91
C CYS A 45 4.19 0.95 -1.87
N ASP A 46 5.52 1.09 -1.90
CA ASP A 46 6.41 0.26 -2.72
C ASP A 46 6.32 -1.25 -2.37
N THR A 47 5.88 -1.58 -1.15
CA THR A 47 5.81 -2.95 -0.63
C THR A 47 4.41 -3.60 -0.75
N ASN A 48 3.44 -2.91 -1.36
CA ASN A 48 2.09 -3.44 -1.51
C ASN A 48 1.53 -3.23 -2.92
N SER A 49 0.44 -3.94 -3.19
CA SER A 49 -0.29 -3.91 -4.46
C SER A 49 -1.78 -3.89 -4.21
N TRP A 50 -2.54 -3.23 -5.08
CA TRP A 50 -3.97 -3.43 -5.16
C TRP A 50 -4.26 -4.80 -5.77
N LEU A 51 -4.99 -5.64 -5.02
CA LEU A 51 -5.66 -6.82 -5.55
C LEU A 51 -6.91 -6.40 -6.33
N VAL A 52 -7.72 -5.55 -5.70
CA VAL A 52 -8.89 -4.90 -6.28
C VAL A 52 -8.65 -3.38 -6.18
N PRO A 53 -8.46 -2.67 -7.31
CA PRO A 53 -8.09 -1.25 -7.31
C PRO A 53 -9.00 -0.40 -6.42
N GLY A 54 -8.41 0.24 -5.40
CA GLY A 54 -9.12 1.13 -4.47
C GLY A 54 -10.00 0.45 -3.43
N VAL A 55 -10.07 -0.89 -3.40
CA VAL A 55 -10.91 -1.65 -2.46
C VAL A 55 -10.06 -2.58 -1.59
N VAL A 56 -9.21 -3.40 -2.20
CA VAL A 56 -8.43 -4.43 -1.51
C VAL A 56 -6.97 -4.33 -1.89
N ALA A 57 -6.12 -4.08 -0.91
CA ALA A 57 -4.67 -4.10 -1.05
C ALA A 57 -4.06 -5.26 -0.27
N PHE A 58 -2.88 -5.70 -0.71
CA PHE A 58 -2.08 -6.69 0.02
C PHE A 58 -0.60 -6.38 -0.06
N GLY A 59 0.17 -6.82 0.93
CA GLY A 59 1.61 -6.61 0.90
C GLY A 59 2.34 -6.98 2.17
N ALA A 60 3.52 -6.39 2.34
CA ALA A 60 4.35 -6.58 3.52
C ALA A 60 3.82 -5.75 4.71
N TYR A 61 4.35 -6.03 5.89
CA TYR A 61 4.06 -5.27 7.10
C TYR A 61 4.25 -3.75 6.85
N PRO A 62 3.30 -2.90 7.24
CA PRO A 62 3.33 -1.48 6.91
C PRO A 62 4.30 -0.71 7.82
N GLU A 63 5.59 -0.79 7.50
CA GLU A 63 6.65 -0.04 8.19
C GLU A 63 7.41 0.92 7.24
N GLY A 64 8.16 1.85 7.83
CA GLY A 64 9.12 2.69 7.12
C GLY A 64 8.51 3.70 6.15
N ILE A 65 9.34 4.13 5.18
CA ILE A 65 8.98 5.12 4.17
C ILE A 65 8.16 4.44 3.07
N ALA A 66 7.03 5.04 2.70
CA ALA A 66 6.12 4.44 1.73
C ALA A 66 6.72 4.22 0.33
N SER A 67 7.58 5.12 -0.15
CA SER A 67 8.26 4.95 -1.44
C SER A 67 9.71 5.44 -1.44
N LYS A 68 10.62 4.61 -1.96
CA LYS A 68 12.07 4.88 -2.08
C LYS A 68 12.41 5.72 -3.32
N LYS A 69 11.55 5.73 -4.34
CA LYS A 69 11.81 6.42 -5.62
C LYS A 69 11.70 7.93 -5.53
N ALA A 70 11.08 8.43 -4.47
CA ALA A 70 10.82 9.84 -4.33
C ALA A 70 12.10 10.54 -3.82
N LYS A 71 12.96 10.94 -4.76
CA LYS A 71 14.31 11.47 -4.47
C LYS A 71 14.36 12.91 -3.95
N ARG A 72 13.23 13.61 -3.72
CA ARG A 72 13.23 15.09 -3.68
C ARG A 72 12.43 15.81 -2.58
N LEU A 73 11.84 15.17 -1.56
CA LEU A 73 11.19 15.92 -0.46
C LEU A 73 11.44 15.32 0.92
N SER A 74 11.75 16.18 1.89
CA SER A 74 11.97 15.87 3.31
C SER A 74 10.69 15.50 4.08
N SER A 75 9.60 15.11 3.40
CA SER A 75 8.27 15.00 4.00
C SER A 75 7.48 13.82 3.44
N TYR A 76 8.14 12.70 3.15
CA TYR A 76 7.38 11.54 2.69
C TYR A 76 6.57 10.95 3.85
N PRO A 77 5.27 10.70 3.63
CA PRO A 77 4.48 9.95 4.60
C PRO A 77 5.09 8.56 4.80
N ASP A 78 5.09 8.10 6.04
CA ASP A 78 5.31 6.71 6.36
C ASP A 78 4.25 5.82 5.68
N SER A 79 4.55 4.53 5.57
CA SER A 79 3.67 3.57 4.90
C SER A 79 2.26 3.51 5.51
N VAL A 80 2.12 3.63 6.84
CA VAL A 80 0.80 3.68 7.49
C VAL A 80 0.03 4.93 7.08
N SER A 81 0.67 6.11 7.09
CA SER A 81 0.05 7.34 6.60
C SER A 81 -0.44 7.22 5.15
N GLN A 82 0.32 6.58 4.26
CA GLN A 82 -0.14 6.40 2.88
C GLN A 82 -1.32 5.43 2.75
N LEU A 83 -1.34 4.35 3.54
CA LEU A 83 -2.48 3.45 3.56
C LEU A 83 -3.74 4.18 4.04
N LEU A 84 -3.62 5.02 5.08
CA LEU A 84 -4.72 5.85 5.57
C LEU A 84 -5.19 6.88 4.53
N LEU A 85 -4.26 7.51 3.80
CA LEU A 85 -4.59 8.45 2.71
C LEU A 85 -5.25 7.74 1.52
N ALA A 86 -4.94 6.46 1.30
CA ALA A 86 -5.65 5.59 0.36
C ALA A 86 -7.02 5.13 0.88
N GLY A 87 -7.41 5.55 2.09
CA GLY A 87 -8.69 5.26 2.72
C GLY A 87 -8.82 3.85 3.28
N ILE A 88 -7.71 3.15 3.47
CA ILE A 88 -7.70 1.81 4.08
C ILE A 88 -8.05 1.93 5.55
N ASP A 89 -9.03 1.16 5.97
CA ASP A 89 -9.61 1.22 7.31
C ASP A 89 -9.75 -0.14 7.99
N VAL A 90 -9.59 -1.24 7.26
CA VAL A 90 -9.48 -2.59 7.82
C VAL A 90 -8.09 -3.15 7.53
N TYR A 91 -7.37 -3.47 8.58
CA TYR A 91 -6.03 -4.06 8.52
C TYR A 91 -6.12 -5.52 8.96
N VAL A 92 -5.54 -6.44 8.19
CA VAL A 92 -5.61 -7.87 8.50
C VAL A 92 -4.19 -8.42 8.61
N SER A 93 -3.80 -8.80 9.83
CA SER A 93 -2.51 -9.44 10.08
C SER A 93 -2.61 -10.95 9.87
N LEU A 94 -1.76 -11.49 9.00
CA LEU A 94 -1.56 -12.93 8.85
C LEU A 94 -0.36 -13.46 9.66
N MET A 95 0.27 -12.59 10.46
CA MET A 95 1.40 -12.96 11.30
C MET A 95 0.89 -13.50 12.64
N PRO A 96 1.44 -14.61 13.14
CA PRO A 96 1.28 -15.01 14.53
C PRO A 96 1.72 -13.87 15.46
N ASP A 97 1.04 -13.73 16.59
CA ASP A 97 1.30 -12.68 17.58
C ASP A 97 2.77 -12.61 18.01
N HIS A 98 3.41 -13.78 18.17
CA HIS A 98 4.81 -13.86 18.57
C HIS A 98 5.75 -13.33 17.46
N GLU A 99 5.47 -13.67 16.19
CA GLU A 99 6.25 -13.20 15.03
C GLU A 99 6.15 -11.68 14.88
N GLU A 100 4.92 -11.14 15.00
CA GLU A 100 4.66 -9.71 14.86
C GLU A 100 5.30 -8.90 15.99
N ARG A 101 5.16 -9.34 17.25
CA ARG A 101 5.81 -8.69 18.40
C ARG A 101 7.32 -8.75 18.31
N GLU A 102 7.90 -9.87 17.88
CA GLU A 102 9.34 -9.98 17.68
C GLU A 102 9.82 -9.00 16.60
N PHE A 103 9.08 -8.91 15.49
CA PHE A 103 9.36 -7.99 14.41
C PHE A 103 9.29 -6.53 14.87
N GLU A 104 8.23 -6.13 15.57
CA GLU A 104 8.05 -4.80 16.13
C GLU A 104 9.19 -4.45 17.11
N ARG A 105 9.53 -5.37 18.02
CA ARG A 105 10.62 -5.20 18.99
C ARG A 105 11.97 -5.03 18.29
N LYS A 106 12.27 -5.89 17.31
CA LYS A 106 13.53 -5.87 16.56
C LYS A 106 13.72 -4.57 15.78
N ASN A 107 12.65 -4.06 15.19
CA ASN A 107 12.64 -2.81 14.43
C ASN A 107 12.35 -1.56 15.27
N LYS A 108 12.20 -1.71 16.60
CA LYS A 108 11.86 -0.63 17.55
C LYS A 108 10.58 0.11 17.16
N LEU A 109 9.60 -0.61 16.63
CA LEU A 109 8.31 -0.10 16.25
C LEU A 109 7.34 -0.13 17.44
N ARG A 110 6.29 0.68 17.32
CA ARG A 110 5.10 0.54 18.18
C ARG A 110 4.26 -0.62 17.66
N THR A 111 3.36 -1.10 18.51
CA THR A 111 2.34 -2.06 18.07
C THR A 111 1.54 -1.45 16.92
N LEU A 112 1.16 -2.26 15.93
CA LEU A 112 0.37 -1.77 14.80
C LEU A 112 -0.91 -1.01 15.24
N PRO A 113 -1.73 -1.50 16.19
CA PRO A 113 -2.92 -0.78 16.63
C PRO A 113 -2.59 0.60 17.24
N ASP A 114 -1.53 0.69 18.04
CA ASP A 114 -1.10 1.97 18.63
C ASP A 114 -0.58 2.94 17.57
N LEU A 115 0.16 2.42 16.59
CA LEU A 115 0.67 3.19 15.47
C LEU A 115 -0.49 3.75 14.65
N LEU A 116 -1.48 2.92 14.29
CA LEU A 116 -2.67 3.31 13.55
C LEU A 116 -3.48 4.38 14.28
N LYS A 117 -3.80 4.18 15.58
CA LYS A 117 -4.54 5.15 16.40
C LYS A 117 -3.85 6.52 16.44
N ARG A 118 -2.52 6.54 16.56
CA ARG A 118 -1.73 7.78 16.54
C ARG A 118 -1.73 8.42 15.17
N GLN A 119 -1.55 7.62 14.12
CA GLN A 119 -1.41 8.13 12.76
C GLN A 119 -2.72 8.66 12.21
N VAL A 120 -3.87 8.03 12.50
CA VAL A 120 -5.19 8.58 12.18
C VAL A 120 -5.36 9.98 12.80
N LYS A 121 -5.06 10.13 14.09
CA LYS A 121 -5.16 11.43 14.78
C LYS A 121 -4.23 12.47 14.17
N SER A 122 -2.97 12.10 13.95
CA SER A 122 -1.94 12.98 13.39
C SER A 122 -2.28 13.42 11.96
N THR A 123 -2.56 12.47 11.06
CA THR A 123 -2.88 12.72 9.66
C THR A 123 -4.13 13.58 9.51
N ARG A 124 -5.21 13.30 10.28
CA ARG A 124 -6.41 14.15 10.25
C ARG A 124 -6.12 15.57 10.75
N LYS A 125 -5.31 15.74 11.80
CA LYS A 125 -4.91 17.07 12.28
C LYS A 125 -4.15 17.84 11.20
N GLN A 126 -3.20 17.19 10.53
CA GLN A 126 -2.42 17.79 9.44
C GLN A 126 -3.31 18.17 8.25
N LEU A 127 -4.19 17.27 7.82
CA LEU A 127 -5.10 17.52 6.70
C LEU A 127 -6.13 18.61 7.01
N LYS A 128 -6.64 18.69 8.24
CA LYS A 128 -7.50 19.81 8.68
C LYS A 128 -6.76 21.14 8.59
N ALA A 129 -5.52 21.20 9.07
CA ALA A 129 -4.71 22.41 8.95
C ALA A 129 -4.44 22.77 7.48
N ALA A 130 -4.20 21.78 6.61
CA ALA A 130 -4.02 21.98 5.18
C ALA A 130 -5.29 22.51 4.49
N CYS A 131 -6.48 22.02 4.88
CA CYS A 131 -7.76 22.54 4.38
C CYS A 131 -7.91 24.02 4.75
N VAL A 132 -7.73 24.36 6.04
CA VAL A 132 -7.82 25.75 6.52
C VAL A 132 -6.85 26.68 5.77
N HIS A 133 -5.62 26.22 5.55
CA HIS A 133 -4.63 27.01 4.80
C HIS A 133 -5.04 27.19 3.33
N ALA A 134 -5.58 26.15 2.68
CA ALA A 134 -6.03 26.22 1.30
C ALA A 134 -7.23 27.17 1.15
N ASP A 135 -8.20 27.10 2.06
CA ASP A 135 -9.38 27.97 2.11
C ASP A 135 -8.98 29.44 2.33
N MET A 136 -8.05 29.70 3.25
CA MET A 136 -7.51 31.04 3.49
C MET A 136 -6.80 31.59 2.25
N SER A 137 -6.00 30.75 1.58
CA SER A 137 -5.31 31.14 0.33
C SER A 137 -6.29 31.49 -0.78
N MET A 138 -7.38 30.73 -0.91
CA MET A 138 -8.46 31.03 -1.85
C MET A 138 -9.13 32.37 -1.52
N SER A 139 -9.49 32.60 -0.26
CA SER A 139 -10.15 33.84 0.17
C SER A 139 -9.30 35.09 -0.09
N VAL A 140 -7.98 35.01 0.15
CA VAL A 140 -7.03 36.09 -0.15
C VAL A 140 -7.01 36.39 -1.66
N LEU A 141 -6.92 35.35 -2.50
CA LEU A 141 -6.89 35.52 -3.96
C LEU A 141 -8.22 36.02 -4.54
N GLU A 142 -9.35 35.66 -3.95
CA GLU A 142 -10.67 36.20 -4.32
C GLU A 142 -10.79 37.68 -3.98
N THR A 143 -10.28 38.08 -2.81
CA THR A 143 -10.20 39.50 -2.41
C THR A 143 -9.28 40.28 -3.35
N GLU A 144 -8.09 39.73 -3.68
CA GLU A 144 -7.17 40.32 -4.66
C GLU A 144 -7.86 40.49 -6.04
N LEU A 145 -8.61 39.48 -6.49
CA LEU A 145 -9.33 39.51 -7.76
C LEU A 145 -10.46 40.56 -7.79
N GLN A 146 -11.13 40.78 -6.66
CA GLN A 146 -12.18 41.78 -6.50
C GLN A 146 -11.61 43.21 -6.43
N ALA A 147 -10.41 43.39 -5.88
CA ALA A 147 -9.74 44.68 -5.80
C ALA A 147 -9.21 45.17 -7.16
N LEU A 148 -9.00 44.27 -8.13
CA LEU A 148 -8.55 44.64 -9.47
C LEU A 148 -9.65 45.37 -10.27
N PRO A 149 -9.33 46.50 -10.92
CA PRO A 149 -10.32 47.26 -11.69
C PRO A 149 -10.93 46.44 -12.83
N ILE A 150 -12.24 46.58 -13.03
CA ILE A 150 -12.95 46.04 -14.18
C ILE A 150 -13.07 47.16 -15.21
N CYS A 151 -12.36 47.02 -16.33
CA CYS A 151 -12.48 47.91 -17.47
C CYS A 151 -13.23 47.21 -18.61
N PRO A 152 -14.05 47.94 -19.37
CA PRO A 152 -14.71 47.40 -20.55
C PRO A 152 -13.68 47.14 -21.66
N LYS A 153 -14.00 46.21 -22.58
CA LYS A 153 -13.09 45.80 -23.67
C LYS A 153 -12.66 46.93 -24.62
N TYR A 154 -13.37 48.06 -24.62
CA TYR A 154 -13.06 49.21 -25.45
C TYR A 154 -12.13 50.25 -24.78
N ASP A 155 -11.76 50.06 -23.50
CA ASP A 155 -10.73 50.90 -22.86
C ASP A 155 -9.36 50.52 -23.42
N LEU A 156 -8.55 51.51 -23.84
CA LEU A 156 -7.20 51.28 -24.36
C LEU A 156 -6.28 50.57 -23.36
N ARG A 157 -6.55 50.72 -22.06
CA ARG A 157 -5.81 50.06 -20.97
C ARG A 157 -6.31 48.65 -20.68
N TRP A 158 -7.32 48.16 -21.40
CA TRP A 158 -7.95 46.87 -21.12
C TRP A 158 -6.93 45.72 -21.11
N GLU A 159 -6.01 45.70 -22.07
CA GLU A 159 -4.99 44.65 -22.14
C GLU A 159 -4.06 44.68 -20.92
N GLU A 160 -3.55 45.85 -20.56
CA GLU A 160 -2.67 46.05 -19.40
C GLU A 160 -3.35 45.64 -18.09
N MET A 161 -4.62 45.99 -17.92
CA MET A 161 -5.41 45.67 -16.73
C MET A 161 -5.82 44.19 -16.66
N MET A 162 -5.93 43.52 -17.80
CA MET A 162 -6.32 42.10 -17.85
C MET A 162 -5.18 41.14 -17.53
N VAL A 163 -3.92 41.53 -17.73
CA VAL A 163 -2.75 40.69 -17.38
C VAL A 163 -2.75 40.29 -15.90
N PRO A 164 -2.72 41.23 -14.92
CA PRO A 164 -2.72 40.87 -13.50
C PRO A 164 -3.99 40.12 -13.11
N ARG A 165 -5.13 40.44 -13.73
CA ARG A 165 -6.39 39.73 -13.51
C ARG A 165 -6.30 38.26 -13.94
N ARG A 166 -5.73 37.96 -15.11
CA ARG A 166 -5.51 36.58 -15.59
C ARG A 166 -4.54 35.82 -14.68
N GLU A 167 -3.50 36.48 -14.19
CA GLU A 167 -2.55 35.87 -13.24
C GLU A 167 -3.22 35.50 -11.92
N VAL A 168 -4.00 36.40 -11.32
CA VAL A 168 -4.78 36.12 -10.10
C VAL A 168 -5.78 35.00 -10.34
N MET A 169 -6.51 35.01 -11.47
CA MET A 169 -7.43 33.93 -11.82
C MET A 169 -6.73 32.57 -11.96
N ALA A 170 -5.54 32.53 -12.58
CA ALA A 170 -4.75 31.31 -12.71
C ALA A 170 -4.29 30.80 -11.34
N ARG A 171 -3.81 31.69 -10.45
CA ARG A 171 -3.48 31.37 -9.06
C ARG A 171 -4.69 30.85 -8.29
N LEU A 172 -5.84 31.50 -8.41
CA LEU A 172 -7.10 31.09 -7.76
C LEU A 172 -7.55 29.70 -8.21
N ARG A 173 -7.42 29.39 -9.52
CA ARG A 173 -7.72 28.04 -10.03
C ARG A 173 -6.83 26.98 -9.41
N LEU A 174 -5.53 27.25 -9.27
CA LEU A 174 -4.60 26.33 -8.61
C LEU A 174 -4.93 26.18 -7.12
N ALA A 175 -5.24 27.28 -6.42
CA ALA A 175 -5.63 27.26 -5.01
C ALA A 175 -6.90 26.42 -4.79
N ARG A 176 -7.91 26.57 -5.65
CA ARG A 176 -9.13 25.74 -5.63
C ARG A 176 -8.83 24.26 -5.79
N GLN A 177 -7.99 23.91 -6.77
CA GLN A 177 -7.56 22.52 -6.94
C GLN A 177 -6.80 21.98 -5.72
N GLN A 178 -6.02 22.81 -5.04
CA GLN A 178 -5.33 22.41 -3.81
C GLN A 178 -6.31 22.22 -2.65
N ALA A 179 -7.30 23.09 -2.50
CA ALA A 179 -8.35 22.95 -1.50
C ALA A 179 -9.18 21.68 -1.73
N ASP A 180 -9.64 21.44 -2.97
CA ASP A 180 -10.38 20.24 -3.34
C ASP A 180 -9.58 18.98 -3.01
N ARG A 181 -8.27 18.96 -3.33
CA ARG A 181 -7.39 17.84 -2.98
C ARG A 181 -7.25 17.66 -1.47
N ALA A 182 -7.07 18.74 -0.71
CA ALA A 182 -6.95 18.67 0.75
C ALA A 182 -8.24 18.14 1.39
N HIS A 183 -9.41 18.63 0.96
CA HIS A 183 -10.71 18.15 1.43
C HIS A 183 -10.98 16.70 1.05
N ASN A 184 -10.69 16.31 -0.19
CA ASN A 184 -10.87 14.93 -0.64
C ASN A 184 -9.94 13.98 0.13
N SER A 185 -8.71 14.41 0.40
CA SER A 185 -7.77 13.64 1.24
C SER A 185 -8.28 13.51 2.67
N LEU A 186 -8.82 14.59 3.26
CA LEU A 186 -9.41 14.54 4.60
C LEU A 186 -10.63 13.63 4.68
N ARG A 187 -11.47 13.61 3.63
CA ARG A 187 -12.63 12.71 3.53
C ARG A 187 -12.22 11.25 3.33
N ALA A 188 -11.11 11.01 2.62
CA ALA A 188 -10.61 9.67 2.38
C ALA A 188 -10.06 9.01 3.66
N VAL A 189 -9.48 9.79 4.59
CA VAL A 189 -8.94 9.22 5.83
C VAL A 189 -10.06 8.70 6.72
N PRO A 190 -10.00 7.43 7.15
CA PRO A 190 -11.10 6.81 7.88
C PRO A 190 -11.34 7.43 9.27
N GLY A 191 -12.61 7.33 9.70
CA GLY A 191 -13.09 7.65 11.05
C GLY A 191 -12.47 6.77 12.11
N ASP A 192 -12.53 5.47 11.83
CA ASP A 192 -12.13 4.39 12.70
C ASP A 192 -11.38 3.34 11.90
N VAL A 193 -10.49 2.61 12.57
CA VAL A 193 -9.62 1.60 11.95
C VAL A 193 -9.72 0.30 12.73
N SER A 194 -9.94 -0.80 12.01
CA SER A 194 -10.09 -2.13 12.58
C SER A 194 -8.86 -2.98 12.27
N VAL A 195 -8.40 -3.77 13.23
CA VAL A 195 -7.31 -4.74 13.03
C VAL A 195 -7.86 -6.15 13.26
N LEU A 196 -7.85 -6.97 12.21
CA LEU A 196 -8.24 -8.37 12.22
C LEU A 196 -6.99 -9.25 12.27
N ARG A 197 -7.09 -10.43 12.87
CA ARG A 197 -6.00 -11.40 12.95
C ARG A 197 -6.44 -12.76 12.43
N PHE A 198 -5.71 -13.27 11.45
CA PHE A 198 -5.81 -14.65 10.96
C PHE A 198 -4.40 -15.23 10.92
N PRO A 199 -3.83 -15.59 12.08
CA PRO A 199 -2.44 -15.98 12.17
C PRO A 199 -2.18 -17.25 11.35
N VAL A 200 -1.14 -17.22 10.52
CA VAL A 200 -0.66 -18.38 9.77
C VAL A 200 0.84 -18.47 9.97
N GLU A 201 1.39 -19.65 10.26
CA GLU A 201 2.83 -19.80 10.46
C GLU A 201 3.65 -19.47 9.21
N ASN A 202 4.89 -18.99 9.40
CA ASN A 202 5.72 -18.60 8.26
C ASN A 202 6.01 -19.79 7.33
N ASP A 203 5.93 -19.55 6.01
CA ASP A 203 6.05 -20.58 4.96
C ASP A 203 4.98 -21.70 5.00
N CYS A 204 3.98 -21.59 5.87
CA CYS A 204 2.85 -22.54 5.97
C CYS A 204 1.62 -22.08 5.19
N GLU A 205 0.73 -23.03 4.92
CA GLU A 205 -0.65 -22.79 4.50
C GLU A 205 -1.55 -22.54 5.73
N PHE A 206 -2.81 -22.15 5.54
CA PHE A 206 -3.76 -22.09 6.65
C PHE A 206 -3.99 -23.48 7.24
N ASP A 207 -4.23 -23.57 8.55
CA ASP A 207 -4.38 -24.86 9.24
C ASP A 207 -5.47 -25.75 8.62
N SER A 208 -6.51 -25.14 8.04
CA SER A 208 -7.52 -25.84 7.26
C SER A 208 -8.09 -24.97 6.13
N ASP A 209 -8.75 -25.63 5.18
CA ASP A 209 -9.44 -24.98 4.06
C ASP A 209 -10.61 -24.12 4.58
N GLU A 210 -11.28 -24.55 5.65
CA GLU A 210 -12.35 -23.80 6.34
C GLU A 210 -11.82 -22.50 6.96
N MET A 211 -10.63 -22.50 7.57
CA MET A 211 -10.04 -21.29 8.16
C MET A 211 -9.73 -20.24 7.07
N LEU A 212 -9.24 -20.67 5.90
CA LEU A 212 -9.03 -19.79 4.76
C LEU A 212 -10.36 -19.21 4.24
N LEU A 213 -11.40 -20.03 4.18
CA LEU A 213 -12.74 -19.60 3.78
C LEU A 213 -13.32 -18.58 4.77
N GLU A 214 -13.24 -18.84 6.07
CA GLU A 214 -13.70 -17.93 7.12
C GLU A 214 -12.98 -16.58 7.06
N ALA A 215 -11.66 -16.59 6.82
CA ALA A 215 -10.88 -15.37 6.63
C ALA A 215 -11.35 -14.57 5.39
N ALA A 216 -11.57 -15.26 4.26
CA ALA A 216 -12.05 -14.64 3.04
C ALA A 216 -13.48 -14.08 3.19
N GLU A 217 -14.39 -14.82 3.83
CA GLU A 217 -15.76 -14.40 4.12
C GLU A 217 -15.83 -13.20 5.04
N CYS A 218 -14.97 -13.17 6.06
CA CYS A 218 -14.85 -12.03 6.95
C CYS A 218 -14.42 -10.77 6.17
N ILE A 219 -13.39 -10.88 5.32
CA ILE A 219 -12.93 -9.76 4.48
C ILE A 219 -14.00 -9.32 3.50
N GLU A 220 -14.68 -10.27 2.86
CA GLU A 220 -15.79 -10.04 1.94
C GLU A 220 -16.94 -9.28 2.62
N SER A 221 -17.25 -9.58 3.89
CA SER A 221 -18.25 -8.84 4.67
C SER A 221 -17.87 -7.37 4.86
N TYR A 222 -16.59 -7.06 5.07
CA TYR A 222 -16.12 -5.67 5.19
C TYR A 222 -16.11 -4.95 3.85
N ILE A 223 -15.74 -5.63 2.77
CA ILE A 223 -15.89 -5.09 1.41
C ILE A 223 -17.37 -4.76 1.18
N ARG A 224 -18.29 -5.65 1.61
CA ARG A 224 -19.75 -5.44 1.54
C ARG A 224 -20.26 -4.23 2.32
N GLU A 225 -19.52 -3.79 3.32
CA GLU A 225 -19.81 -2.58 4.10
C GLU A 225 -19.22 -1.31 3.44
N GLY A 226 -18.61 -1.43 2.25
CA GLY A 226 -17.93 -0.34 1.55
C GLY A 226 -16.56 0.02 2.14
N ARG A 227 -16.01 -0.86 3.00
CA ARG A 227 -14.71 -0.65 3.67
C ARG A 227 -13.55 -1.09 2.78
N ARG A 228 -12.37 -0.51 3.03
CA ARG A 228 -11.16 -0.78 2.24
C ARG A 228 -10.18 -1.59 3.08
N VAL A 229 -9.83 -2.75 2.54
CA VAL A 229 -9.10 -3.76 3.30
C VAL A 229 -7.64 -3.80 2.85
N PHE A 230 -6.74 -3.90 3.82
CA PHE A 230 -5.33 -4.21 3.62
C PHE A 230 -4.93 -5.41 4.46
N PHE A 231 -4.54 -6.49 3.80
CA PHE A 231 -4.01 -7.66 4.50
C PHE A 231 -2.53 -7.85 4.22
N PHE A 232 -1.79 -8.24 5.25
CA PHE A 232 -0.34 -8.28 5.20
C PHE A 232 0.24 -9.48 5.97
N SER A 233 1.48 -9.79 5.63
CA SER A 233 2.39 -10.63 6.41
C SER A 233 3.75 -9.95 6.47
N ARG A 234 4.75 -10.62 7.04
CA ARG A 234 6.11 -10.06 7.14
C ARG A 234 6.65 -9.54 5.82
N LEU A 235 6.65 -10.39 4.77
CA LEU A 235 7.21 -10.07 3.45
C LEU A 235 6.14 -9.82 2.38
N GLY A 236 4.89 -10.20 2.64
CA GLY A 236 3.78 -9.90 1.75
C GLY A 236 3.76 -10.65 0.43
N HIS A 237 4.05 -11.96 0.47
CA HIS A 237 3.92 -12.83 -0.72
C HIS A 237 3.43 -14.25 -0.42
N GLY A 238 4.02 -14.99 0.54
CA GLY A 238 3.64 -16.38 0.83
C GLY A 238 2.20 -16.54 1.32
N ARG A 239 1.97 -16.39 2.63
CA ARG A 239 0.64 -16.45 3.28
C ARG A 239 -0.37 -15.46 2.68
N VAL A 240 0.11 -14.26 2.37
CA VAL A 240 -0.69 -13.21 1.74
C VAL A 240 -1.16 -13.61 0.34
N GLY A 241 -0.31 -14.29 -0.44
CA GLY A 241 -0.67 -14.79 -1.76
C GLY A 241 -1.78 -15.83 -1.72
N VAL A 242 -1.80 -16.68 -0.68
CA VAL A 242 -2.87 -17.68 -0.46
C VAL A 242 -4.21 -16.98 -0.31
N LEU A 243 -4.29 -16.06 0.66
CA LEU A 243 -5.52 -15.32 0.93
C LEU A 243 -5.94 -14.43 -0.26
N ALA A 244 -4.98 -13.78 -0.93
CA ALA A 244 -5.26 -12.96 -2.10
C ALA A 244 -5.85 -13.77 -3.26
N ALA A 245 -5.26 -14.92 -3.58
CA ALA A 245 -5.76 -15.76 -4.67
C ALA A 245 -7.14 -16.37 -4.35
N ALA A 246 -7.34 -16.87 -3.12
CA ALA A 246 -8.63 -17.39 -2.68
C ALA A 246 -9.72 -16.31 -2.71
N LEU A 247 -9.44 -15.12 -2.17
CA LEU A 247 -10.37 -13.99 -2.18
C LEU A 247 -10.71 -13.55 -3.61
N LEU A 248 -9.74 -13.52 -4.53
CA LEU A 248 -10.00 -13.15 -5.92
C LEU A 248 -10.93 -14.16 -6.63
N GLY A 249 -10.73 -15.46 -6.37
CA GLY A 249 -11.59 -16.51 -6.90
C GLY A 249 -13.02 -16.38 -6.40
N ARG A 250 -13.20 -16.13 -5.10
CA ARG A 250 -14.51 -15.92 -4.49
C ARG A 250 -15.21 -14.66 -4.98
N LEU A 251 -14.50 -13.54 -5.04
CA LEU A 251 -15.08 -12.28 -5.50
C LEU A 251 -15.50 -12.39 -6.98
N TYR A 252 -14.63 -12.88 -7.86
CA TYR A 252 -14.89 -12.77 -9.31
C TYR A 252 -15.29 -14.09 -10.00
N GLY A 253 -15.42 -15.19 -9.26
CA GLY A 253 -15.70 -16.52 -9.83
C GLY A 253 -14.60 -17.03 -10.76
N LEU A 254 -13.36 -16.62 -10.52
CA LEU A 254 -12.24 -16.97 -11.38
C LEU A 254 -11.67 -18.35 -10.99
N PRO A 255 -11.25 -19.17 -11.98
CA PRO A 255 -10.63 -20.46 -11.69
C PRO A 255 -9.28 -20.29 -10.99
N ALA A 256 -8.93 -21.24 -10.13
CA ALA A 256 -7.75 -21.15 -9.26
C ALA A 256 -6.45 -20.78 -9.99
N ARG A 257 -6.21 -21.38 -11.17
CA ARG A 257 -5.05 -21.09 -12.01
C ARG A 257 -4.96 -19.62 -12.43
N VAL A 258 -6.10 -19.01 -12.77
CA VAL A 258 -6.17 -17.59 -13.13
C VAL A 258 -5.94 -16.71 -11.91
N CYS A 259 -6.51 -17.09 -10.75
CA CYS A 259 -6.29 -16.37 -9.49
C CYS A 259 -4.82 -16.37 -9.08
N LEU A 260 -4.18 -17.53 -9.06
CA LEU A 260 -2.76 -17.69 -8.74
C LEU A 260 -1.88 -16.88 -9.70
N ALA A 261 -2.12 -17.00 -11.01
CA ALA A 261 -1.38 -16.25 -12.01
C ALA A 261 -1.54 -14.73 -11.85
N ARG A 262 -2.77 -14.25 -11.59
CA ARG A 262 -3.03 -12.83 -11.34
C ARG A 262 -2.34 -12.36 -10.07
N THR A 263 -2.54 -13.04 -8.95
CA THR A 263 -1.91 -12.69 -7.66
C THR A 263 -0.40 -12.55 -7.79
N GLN A 264 0.25 -13.47 -8.51
CA GLN A 264 1.67 -13.37 -8.84
C GLN A 264 2.01 -12.11 -9.67
N LEU A 265 1.19 -11.76 -10.66
CA LEU A 265 1.40 -10.55 -11.48
C LEU A 265 1.20 -9.26 -10.67
N HIS A 266 0.20 -9.22 -9.77
CA HIS A 266 0.01 -8.11 -8.83
C HIS A 266 1.23 -7.97 -7.91
N HIS A 267 1.78 -9.09 -7.42
CA HIS A 267 3.01 -9.13 -6.63
C HIS A 267 4.22 -8.61 -7.41
N ASP A 268 4.41 -9.08 -8.64
CA ASP A 268 5.57 -8.77 -9.50
C ASP A 268 5.52 -7.33 -10.05
N ALA A 269 4.34 -6.68 -10.03
CA ALA A 269 4.17 -5.29 -10.39
C ALA A 269 4.87 -4.31 -9.41
N ARG A 270 5.15 -4.77 -8.18
CA ARG A 270 5.76 -3.96 -7.11
C ARG A 270 7.18 -3.50 -7.49
N PRO A 271 7.56 -2.26 -7.14
CA PRO A 271 8.90 -1.77 -7.42
C PRO A 271 9.95 -2.46 -6.54
N GLY A 272 10.97 -3.06 -7.18
CA GLY A 272 12.16 -3.56 -6.48
C GLY A 272 11.92 -4.84 -5.68
N VAL A 273 10.88 -5.60 -6.02
CA VAL A 273 10.62 -6.92 -5.45
C VAL A 273 11.38 -7.96 -6.27
N ASP A 274 12.11 -8.84 -5.58
CA ASP A 274 12.75 -9.99 -6.21
C ASP A 274 11.68 -10.97 -6.71
N ARG A 275 12.06 -11.85 -7.65
CA ARG A 275 11.14 -12.79 -8.30
C ARG A 275 10.75 -13.96 -7.38
N PHE A 276 10.09 -13.66 -6.26
CA PHE A 276 9.50 -14.64 -5.36
C PHE A 276 8.15 -15.12 -5.87
N SER A 277 7.84 -16.38 -5.57
CA SER A 277 6.51 -16.94 -5.79
C SER A 277 5.49 -16.38 -4.77
N CYS A 278 4.28 -16.14 -5.24
CA CYS A 278 3.16 -15.59 -4.48
C CYS A 278 1.85 -16.29 -4.92
N PRO A 279 1.39 -17.36 -4.23
CA PRO A 279 1.93 -17.94 -2.99
C PRO A 279 3.32 -18.57 -3.14
N GLN A 280 4.01 -18.81 -2.02
CA GLN A 280 5.43 -19.17 -2.02
C GLN A 280 5.67 -20.67 -2.18
N THR A 281 4.93 -21.49 -1.44
CA THR A 281 5.16 -22.95 -1.34
C THR A 281 4.10 -23.74 -2.13
N MET A 282 4.43 -24.98 -2.51
CA MET A 282 3.47 -25.85 -3.21
C MET A 282 2.22 -26.22 -2.38
N PRO A 283 2.33 -26.48 -1.06
CA PRO A 283 1.14 -26.68 -0.22
C PRO A 283 0.19 -25.48 -0.28
N GLN A 284 0.72 -24.26 -0.10
CA GLN A 284 -0.03 -23.01 -0.23
C GLN A 284 -0.79 -22.90 -1.56
N VAL A 285 -0.15 -23.28 -2.68
CA VAL A 285 -0.79 -23.32 -4.01
C VAL A 285 -1.91 -24.36 -4.05
N ALA A 286 -1.66 -25.57 -3.54
CA ALA A 286 -2.65 -26.64 -3.51
C ALA A 286 -3.88 -26.27 -2.66
N GLN A 287 -3.69 -25.60 -1.52
CA GLN A 287 -4.80 -25.11 -0.68
C GLN A 287 -5.69 -24.12 -1.43
N VAL A 288 -5.11 -23.19 -2.20
CA VAL A 288 -5.89 -22.28 -3.04
C VAL A 288 -6.72 -23.03 -4.08
N GLU A 289 -6.14 -24.05 -4.73
CA GLU A 289 -6.85 -24.87 -5.71
C GLU A 289 -8.02 -25.64 -5.10
N ARG A 290 -7.83 -26.23 -3.90
CA ARG A 290 -8.90 -26.90 -3.16
C ARG A 290 -10.02 -25.92 -2.79
N VAL A 291 -9.69 -24.81 -2.13
CA VAL A 291 -10.68 -23.83 -1.64
C VAL A 291 -11.50 -23.18 -2.76
N ILE A 292 -10.86 -22.82 -3.87
CA ILE A 292 -11.59 -22.27 -5.03
C ILE A 292 -12.46 -23.35 -5.67
N GLY A 293 -12.02 -24.61 -5.69
CA GLY A 293 -12.83 -25.73 -6.17
C GLY A 293 -14.08 -26.02 -5.31
N LEU A 294 -14.08 -25.59 -4.05
CA LEU A 294 -15.20 -25.75 -3.11
C LEU A 294 -16.20 -24.58 -3.13
N THR A 295 -15.88 -23.47 -3.79
CA THR A 295 -16.68 -22.23 -3.73
C THR A 295 -17.21 -21.82 -5.09
N GLU A 296 -18.42 -21.27 -5.10
CA GLU A 296 -18.93 -20.53 -6.25
C GLU A 296 -18.56 -19.05 -6.11
N GLY A 297 -18.32 -18.37 -7.23
CA GLY A 297 -18.07 -16.93 -7.23
C GLY A 297 -19.33 -16.13 -6.90
N TYR A 298 -19.18 -15.03 -6.16
CA TYR A 298 -20.32 -14.15 -5.83
C TYR A 298 -20.63 -13.12 -6.92
N TYR A 299 -19.61 -12.58 -7.60
CA TYR A 299 -19.76 -11.50 -8.58
C TYR A 299 -19.42 -11.95 -10.02
N VAL A 300 -19.88 -13.16 -10.39
CA VAL A 300 -19.60 -13.82 -11.68
C VAL A 300 -20.03 -12.97 -12.89
N ASP A 301 -21.00 -12.06 -12.71
CA ASP A 301 -21.59 -11.23 -13.77
C ASP A 301 -20.61 -10.31 -14.53
N VAL A 302 -19.37 -10.16 -14.06
CA VAL A 302 -18.41 -9.18 -14.61
C VAL A 302 -17.48 -9.77 -15.69
N TYR A 303 -17.29 -11.10 -15.75
CA TYR A 303 -16.15 -11.67 -16.50
C TYR A 303 -16.45 -12.41 -17.80
N GLU A 304 -17.67 -12.87 -18.03
CA GLU A 304 -18.03 -13.56 -19.28
C GLU A 304 -18.89 -12.66 -20.17
N ALA A 305 -18.25 -11.73 -20.86
CA ALA A 305 -18.79 -11.28 -22.14
C ALA A 305 -18.54 -12.41 -23.16
N ARG A 306 -19.40 -13.43 -23.16
CA ARG A 306 -19.43 -14.39 -24.28
C ARG A 306 -19.83 -13.61 -25.53
N GLU A 307 -19.01 -13.72 -26.56
CA GLU A 307 -19.47 -13.45 -27.92
C GLU A 307 -20.55 -14.49 -28.23
N ASP A 308 -21.76 -14.05 -28.52
CA ASP A 308 -22.79 -14.94 -29.07
C ASP A 308 -22.37 -15.46 -30.45
N GLU A 309 -23.15 -16.37 -31.03
CA GLU A 309 -22.90 -16.89 -32.39
C GLU A 309 -22.87 -15.78 -33.47
N THR A 310 -23.22 -14.54 -33.12
CA THR A 310 -23.18 -13.35 -34.00
C THR A 310 -21.96 -12.45 -33.76
N GLY A 311 -21.06 -12.81 -32.84
CA GLY A 311 -19.88 -12.02 -32.48
C GLY A 311 -20.22 -10.79 -31.62
N ARG A 312 -21.42 -10.71 -31.03
CA ARG A 312 -21.81 -9.61 -30.14
C ARG A 312 -21.58 -10.02 -28.69
N THR A 313 -20.87 -9.16 -27.96
CA THR A 313 -20.72 -9.23 -26.51
C THR A 313 -22.04 -8.82 -25.86
N MET A 314 -22.76 -9.79 -25.31
CA MET A 314 -23.98 -9.49 -24.55
C MET A 314 -23.67 -9.28 -23.06
N PRO A 315 -24.21 -8.23 -22.43
CA PRO A 315 -24.22 -8.12 -20.97
C PRO A 315 -25.18 -9.17 -20.39
N LEU A 316 -24.65 -10.10 -19.60
CA LEU A 316 -25.36 -11.28 -19.07
C LEU A 316 -26.42 -10.94 -18.00
N SER A 317 -26.57 -9.67 -17.60
CA SER A 317 -27.64 -9.22 -16.69
C SER A 317 -29.05 -9.63 -17.14
N LYS A 318 -29.24 -9.83 -18.46
CA LYS A 318 -30.48 -10.38 -19.02
C LYS A 318 -30.65 -11.90 -18.90
N ALA A 319 -29.57 -12.69 -18.87
CA ALA A 319 -29.67 -14.15 -18.91
C ALA A 319 -29.93 -14.78 -17.53
N ILE A 320 -29.51 -14.13 -16.44
CA ILE A 320 -29.63 -14.66 -15.07
C ILE A 320 -30.95 -14.30 -14.39
N SER A 321 -31.67 -13.24 -14.82
CA SER A 321 -33.02 -12.97 -14.29
C SER A 321 -33.98 -14.16 -14.50
N THR A 322 -33.71 -14.99 -15.50
CA THR A 322 -34.42 -16.23 -15.82
C THR A 322 -34.08 -17.43 -14.92
N ARG A 323 -33.02 -17.38 -14.10
CA ARG A 323 -32.61 -18.47 -13.19
C ARG A 323 -32.87 -18.20 -11.70
N ARG A 324 -33.42 -17.02 -11.32
CA ARG A 324 -33.78 -16.66 -9.93
C ARG A 324 -35.02 -17.43 -9.41
N GLY A 325 -34.94 -18.76 -9.40
CA GLY A 325 -35.97 -19.66 -8.86
C GLY A 325 -35.47 -20.63 -7.78
N ILE A 326 -34.19 -20.62 -7.41
CA ILE A 326 -33.65 -21.50 -6.37
C ILE A 326 -33.05 -20.62 -5.29
N GLY A 327 -33.72 -20.60 -4.13
CA GLY A 327 -33.28 -19.89 -2.95
C GLY A 327 -31.89 -20.36 -2.53
N MET A 328 -30.93 -19.45 -2.58
CA MET A 328 -29.68 -19.58 -1.85
C MET A 328 -29.97 -19.57 -0.34
N PRO A 329 -29.26 -20.36 0.47
CA PRO A 329 -29.31 -20.18 1.91
C PRO A 329 -28.70 -18.81 2.21
N VAL A 330 -29.57 -17.86 2.54
CA VAL A 330 -29.16 -16.64 3.24
C VAL A 330 -28.67 -17.12 4.60
N TYR A 331 -27.35 -17.30 4.76
CA TYR A 331 -26.78 -17.47 6.08
C TYR A 331 -27.20 -16.26 6.91
N ASP A 332 -27.86 -16.52 8.05
CA ASP A 332 -28.36 -15.46 8.91
C ASP A 332 -27.17 -14.61 9.36
N ILE A 333 -27.16 -13.33 8.97
CA ILE A 333 -26.14 -12.34 9.39
C ILE A 333 -26.02 -12.29 10.93
N ARG A 334 -27.04 -12.73 11.68
CA ARG A 334 -26.97 -12.90 13.14
C ARG A 334 -26.00 -14.00 13.58
N GLU A 335 -25.86 -15.09 12.84
CA GLU A 335 -24.91 -16.17 13.13
C GLU A 335 -23.46 -15.71 12.87
N LEU A 336 -23.23 -15.00 11.75
CA LEU A 336 -21.93 -14.36 11.48
C LEU A 336 -21.57 -13.29 12.52
N ARG A 337 -22.57 -12.54 13.03
CA ARG A 337 -22.38 -11.60 14.14
C ARG A 337 -22.14 -12.27 15.50
N GLN A 338 -22.72 -13.46 15.73
CA GLN A 338 -22.42 -14.26 16.92
C GLN A 338 -21.00 -14.83 16.86
N ARG A 339 -20.52 -15.26 15.68
CA ARG A 339 -19.12 -15.65 15.48
C ARG A 339 -18.14 -14.47 15.58
N ARG A 340 -18.54 -13.25 15.19
CA ARG A 340 -17.77 -12.00 15.41
C ARG A 340 -17.33 -11.79 16.86
N ARG A 341 -18.12 -12.22 17.85
CA ARG A 341 -17.77 -12.10 19.29
C ARG A 341 -16.60 -12.97 19.73
N ILE A 342 -16.19 -13.97 18.94
CA ILE A 342 -15.10 -14.88 19.31
C ILE A 342 -13.72 -14.27 18.94
N PHE A 343 -13.67 -13.28 18.03
CA PHE A 343 -12.42 -12.76 17.48
C PHE A 343 -12.10 -11.29 17.84
N GLU A 344 -13.06 -10.54 18.41
CA GLU A 344 -12.80 -9.24 19.02
C GLU A 344 -12.52 -9.40 20.53
N TYR A 345 -11.25 -9.61 20.90
CA TYR A 345 -10.79 -9.24 22.24
C TYR A 345 -9.29 -8.90 22.26
N VAL A 346 -8.97 -7.68 21.84
CA VAL A 346 -7.87 -6.90 22.43
C VAL A 346 -8.35 -5.46 22.55
N ASP A 347 -9.38 -5.24 23.38
CA ASP A 347 -9.53 -3.93 24.00
C ASP A 347 -8.50 -3.86 25.13
N GLY A 348 -7.47 -3.04 24.88
CA GLY A 348 -6.52 -2.65 25.91
C GLY A 348 -7.23 -1.76 26.90
N ASP A 349 -7.78 -2.36 27.95
CA ASP A 349 -8.11 -1.65 29.17
C ASP A 349 -7.05 -1.92 30.24
N ALA A 350 -6.59 -0.82 30.81
CA ALA A 350 -5.48 -0.76 31.73
C ALA A 350 -5.90 -1.20 33.13
N GLY A 351 -5.07 -2.05 33.75
CA GLY A 351 -4.76 -1.96 35.17
C GLY A 351 -5.90 -2.25 36.15
N VAL A 352 -6.22 -3.53 36.34
CA VAL A 352 -6.61 -4.04 37.66
C VAL A 352 -5.81 -5.31 37.91
N GLU A 353 -4.79 -5.20 38.77
CA GLU A 353 -4.09 -6.34 39.36
C GLU A 353 -5.07 -7.09 40.29
N PRO A 354 -5.28 -8.41 40.15
CA PRO A 354 -5.70 -9.23 41.26
C PRO A 354 -4.45 -9.80 41.93
N GLU A 355 -4.10 -9.23 43.09
CA GLU A 355 -3.36 -9.96 44.12
C GLU A 355 -4.10 -11.27 44.40
N GLY A 356 -3.49 -12.39 44.03
CA GLY A 356 -4.16 -13.69 44.04
C GLY A 356 -3.18 -14.84 44.08
N ARG A 357 -2.38 -14.88 45.15
CA ARG A 357 -1.55 -15.98 45.63
C ARG A 357 -2.30 -17.33 45.52
N LEU A 358 -1.83 -18.24 44.68
CA LEU A 358 -2.13 -19.67 44.80
C LEU A 358 -0.85 -20.50 44.66
N GLU A 359 -0.59 -21.21 45.75
CA GLU A 359 0.50 -22.14 45.97
C GLU A 359 0.30 -23.43 45.17
N GLY A 360 1.42 -23.96 44.66
CA GLY A 360 1.76 -25.38 44.60
C GLY A 360 0.74 -26.39 44.07
N ARG A 361 1.09 -27.05 42.97
CA ARG A 361 1.05 -28.52 42.90
C ARG A 361 2.04 -29.05 41.86
N VAL A 362 3.04 -29.73 42.38
CA VAL A 362 3.94 -30.62 41.66
C VAL A 362 3.13 -31.83 41.22
N PHE A 363 3.12 -32.13 39.92
CA PHE A 363 2.79 -33.46 39.42
C PHE A 363 4.03 -34.05 38.76
N ARG A 364 4.57 -35.06 39.45
CA ARG A 364 5.50 -36.06 38.95
C ARG A 364 4.64 -37.13 38.28
N GLU A 365 4.89 -37.44 37.02
CA GLU A 365 4.47 -38.72 36.45
C GLU A 365 5.67 -39.36 35.75
N ASP A 366 6.17 -40.40 36.43
CA ASP A 366 7.05 -41.42 35.90
C ASP A 366 6.21 -42.38 35.04
N HIS A 367 6.44 -42.44 33.73
CA HIS A 367 6.10 -43.63 32.96
C HIS A 367 7.21 -43.96 31.95
N SER A 368 7.98 -44.99 32.32
CA SER A 368 8.85 -45.76 31.45
C SER A 368 8.01 -46.67 30.56
N ILE A 369 8.19 -46.57 29.24
CA ILE A 369 7.78 -47.63 28.30
C ILE A 369 8.97 -47.98 27.43
N ALA A 370 9.22 -49.29 27.38
CA ALA A 370 10.34 -49.95 26.76
C ALA A 370 10.28 -49.91 25.22
N GLY A 371 11.46 -50.10 24.63
CA GLY A 371 11.80 -49.83 23.24
C GLY A 371 11.14 -50.71 22.17
N VAL A 372 11.11 -50.14 20.96
CA VAL A 372 11.06 -50.83 19.67
C VAL A 372 11.97 -50.03 18.70
N PRO A 373 12.84 -50.69 17.91
CA PRO A 373 13.92 -50.03 17.18
C PRO A 373 13.46 -49.26 15.93
N SER A 374 14.10 -48.10 15.75
CA SER A 374 13.94 -47.17 14.63
C SER A 374 14.54 -47.71 13.32
N PRO A 375 13.85 -47.60 12.16
CA PRO A 375 14.46 -47.90 10.87
C PRO A 375 15.27 -46.70 10.36
N THR A 376 16.57 -46.96 10.19
CA THR A 376 17.60 -46.11 9.60
C THR A 376 17.21 -45.61 8.21
N LEU A 377 16.80 -44.34 8.09
CA LEU A 377 16.68 -43.66 6.80
C LEU A 377 17.90 -42.78 6.54
N ARG A 378 18.56 -43.10 5.43
CA ARG A 378 19.84 -42.59 4.97
C ARG A 378 19.82 -41.08 4.76
N VAL A 379 20.83 -40.44 5.34
CA VAL A 379 21.29 -39.09 5.03
C VAL A 379 21.66 -38.99 3.55
N LEU A 380 20.82 -38.30 2.76
CA LEU A 380 21.21 -37.84 1.42
C LEU A 380 22.11 -36.62 1.58
N ARG A 381 23.40 -36.80 1.27
CA ARG A 381 24.36 -35.71 1.14
C ARG A 381 24.12 -34.92 -0.15
N PRO A 382 24.43 -33.61 -0.16
CA PRO A 382 24.19 -32.72 -1.29
C PRO A 382 25.04 -33.06 -2.51
N TYR A 383 24.43 -32.98 -3.68
CA TYR A 383 25.07 -33.12 -4.99
C TYR A 383 25.90 -31.86 -5.30
N HIS A 384 27.20 -32.05 -5.49
CA HIS A 384 28.16 -31.03 -5.89
C HIS A 384 28.65 -31.38 -7.31
N PRO A 385 28.46 -30.54 -8.34
CA PRO A 385 29.20 -30.68 -9.57
C PRO A 385 30.45 -29.77 -9.50
N ARG A 386 31.63 -30.38 -9.37
CA ARG A 386 32.90 -29.75 -9.74
C ARG A 386 33.36 -30.33 -11.08
N THR A 387 33.36 -29.45 -12.07
CA THR A 387 34.44 -29.23 -13.06
C THR A 387 35.35 -30.41 -13.41
N GLU A 388 35.25 -30.86 -14.65
CA GLU A 388 36.43 -31.24 -15.43
C GLU A 388 36.66 -30.23 -16.57
N VAL A 389 37.91 -29.79 -16.62
CA VAL A 389 38.50 -28.88 -17.59
C VAL A 389 39.23 -29.76 -18.61
N ALA A 390 38.97 -29.56 -19.91
CA ALA A 390 39.92 -29.86 -20.96
C ALA A 390 39.72 -28.91 -22.16
N THR A 391 40.40 -27.78 -22.08
CA THR A 391 41.30 -27.23 -23.12
C THR A 391 40.88 -27.30 -24.60
N ALA A 392 40.46 -26.16 -25.16
CA ALA A 392 40.94 -25.69 -26.48
C ALA A 392 40.52 -24.22 -26.77
N GLY A 393 41.50 -23.38 -27.10
CA GLY A 393 41.33 -22.30 -28.08
C GLY A 393 40.88 -20.92 -27.58
N ARG A 394 41.84 -20.09 -27.15
CA ARG A 394 41.73 -18.63 -27.20
C ARG A 394 41.60 -18.19 -28.66
N ILE A 395 40.50 -17.53 -29.03
CA ILE A 395 40.46 -16.56 -30.13
C ILE A 395 39.78 -15.29 -29.62
N LEU A 396 40.61 -14.28 -29.34
CA LEU A 396 40.21 -12.89 -29.23
C LEU A 396 39.79 -12.39 -30.63
N THR A 397 38.53 -12.06 -30.81
CA THR A 397 38.13 -11.11 -31.85
C THR A 397 37.54 -9.87 -31.19
N LYS A 398 38.36 -8.82 -31.14
CA LYS A 398 37.92 -7.45 -30.96
C LYS A 398 37.07 -7.10 -32.18
N LEU A 399 35.78 -6.84 -31.97
CA LEU A 399 34.96 -6.20 -33.00
C LEU A 399 35.41 -4.73 -33.14
N PRO A 400 35.69 -4.23 -34.36
CA PRO A 400 36.00 -2.83 -34.58
C PRO A 400 34.72 -1.96 -34.52
N PRO A 401 34.87 -0.65 -34.25
CA PRO A 401 33.75 0.27 -34.24
C PRO A 401 33.21 0.48 -35.66
N VAL A 402 31.88 0.47 -35.79
CA VAL A 402 31.18 0.80 -37.04
C VAL A 402 31.19 2.32 -37.20
N GLU A 403 32.02 2.83 -38.10
CA GLU A 403 31.95 4.20 -38.61
C GLU A 403 30.72 4.34 -39.52
N MET A 404 29.73 5.13 -39.08
CA MET A 404 28.67 5.60 -39.97
C MET A 404 29.21 6.77 -40.81
N LYS A 405 29.51 6.49 -42.09
CA LYS A 405 29.69 7.53 -43.12
C LYS A 405 28.31 8.08 -43.52
N THR A 406 27.97 9.27 -43.06
CA THR A 406 26.90 10.08 -43.66
C THR A 406 27.39 10.62 -45.00
N ARG A 407 26.72 10.25 -46.10
CA ARG A 407 26.89 10.87 -47.41
C ARG A 407 26.21 12.24 -47.39
N GLU A 408 27.01 13.28 -47.63
CA GLU A 408 26.56 14.60 -48.09
C GLU A 408 26.03 14.49 -49.52
N GLY A 409 24.92 15.19 -49.81
CA GLY A 409 24.27 15.23 -51.11
C GLY A 409 23.06 16.16 -51.11
N ASP A 410 23.34 17.45 -51.31
CA ASP A 410 22.58 18.47 -52.06
C ASP A 410 21.05 18.46 -52.08
N ILE A 411 20.42 19.36 -51.30
CA ILE A 411 19.08 19.94 -51.55
C ILE A 411 19.10 21.43 -51.10
N PRO A 412 18.56 22.39 -51.89
CA PRO A 412 18.80 23.84 -51.76
C PRO A 412 18.01 24.54 -50.64
N PRO A 413 18.39 25.78 -50.25
CA PRO A 413 17.86 26.43 -49.06
C PRO A 413 16.53 27.13 -49.32
N SER A 414 15.53 26.89 -48.48
CA SER A 414 14.36 27.75 -48.35
C SER A 414 14.20 28.26 -46.91
N ARG A 415 14.40 29.57 -46.80
CA ARG A 415 13.87 30.58 -45.87
C ARG A 415 13.28 30.19 -44.50
N ALA A 416 13.73 30.98 -43.52
CA ALA A 416 13.07 31.44 -42.29
C ALA A 416 12.97 30.38 -41.15
N SER A 417 13.23 30.68 -39.87
CA SER A 417 13.10 31.92 -39.12
C SER A 417 13.99 31.85 -37.88
N THR A 418 14.66 32.96 -37.57
CA THR A 418 15.45 33.20 -36.36
C THR A 418 14.56 33.15 -35.11
N ILE A 419 14.83 32.24 -34.16
CA ILE A 419 14.35 32.33 -32.78
C ILE A 419 15.55 32.59 -31.88
N LEU A 420 15.57 33.80 -31.31
CA LEU A 420 16.53 34.27 -30.33
C LEU A 420 16.38 33.50 -29.01
N SER A 421 17.49 32.88 -28.61
CA SER A 421 17.72 32.36 -27.26
C SER A 421 18.24 33.49 -26.39
N THR A 422 17.42 34.01 -25.47
CA THR A 422 17.88 34.93 -24.42
C THR A 422 18.22 34.16 -23.16
N ARG A 423 19.52 34.01 -22.93
CA ARG A 423 20.15 33.72 -21.64
C ARG A 423 19.71 34.75 -20.59
N GLY A 424 19.20 34.27 -19.46
CA GLY A 424 18.97 35.08 -18.27
C GLY A 424 20.30 35.44 -17.59
N THR A 425 20.59 36.73 -17.56
CA THR A 425 21.67 37.35 -16.79
C THR A 425 21.21 37.62 -15.36
N ASN A 426 22.05 37.20 -14.40
CA ASN A 426 22.01 37.64 -13.02
C ASN A 426 22.26 39.16 -12.95
N MET A 427 21.37 39.89 -12.28
CA MET A 427 21.60 41.26 -11.84
C MET A 427 21.21 41.38 -10.36
N SER A 428 22.25 41.44 -9.54
CA SER A 428 22.24 41.99 -8.19
C SER A 428 22.40 43.51 -8.27
N SER A 429 21.54 44.29 -7.62
CA SER A 429 21.92 45.43 -6.76
C SER A 429 20.73 46.31 -6.35
N LEU A 430 20.74 46.64 -5.05
CA LEU A 430 20.43 47.91 -4.40
C LEU A 430 18.98 48.46 -4.40
N GLY A 431 18.49 48.67 -3.18
CA GLY A 431 17.28 49.41 -2.87
C GLY A 431 17.15 49.59 -1.36
N ASP A 432 17.93 50.52 -0.80
CA ASP A 432 17.77 51.09 0.54
C ASP A 432 16.31 51.50 0.80
N SER A 433 15.77 51.13 1.95
CA SER A 433 14.65 51.86 2.56
C SER A 433 14.68 51.76 4.07
N SER A 434 14.70 52.94 4.66
CA SER A 434 14.79 53.30 6.06
C SER A 434 13.56 52.88 6.87
N MET A 435 13.80 52.41 8.10
CA MET A 435 12.80 52.19 9.13
C MET A 435 13.16 53.02 10.39
N PRO A 436 12.19 53.65 11.06
CA PRO A 436 12.44 54.56 12.19
C PRO A 436 12.57 53.82 13.54
N PRO A 437 13.16 54.46 14.57
CA PRO A 437 13.44 53.81 15.85
C PRO A 437 12.23 53.88 16.78
N THR A 438 11.94 52.76 17.46
CA THR A 438 11.05 52.74 18.62
C THR A 438 11.84 52.46 19.90
N ARG A 439 11.73 53.40 20.85
CA ARG A 439 12.03 53.27 22.29
C ARG A 439 11.27 52.05 22.84
N GLY A 440 11.79 51.22 23.74
CA GLY A 440 12.38 51.54 25.04
C GLY A 440 11.34 51.33 26.16
N SER A 441 11.22 50.10 26.66
CA SER A 441 10.71 49.72 28.01
C SER A 441 11.04 48.22 28.18
N GLY A 442 11.77 47.75 29.17
CA GLY A 442 11.61 47.98 30.60
C GLY A 442 10.85 46.77 31.18
N ARG A 443 11.57 45.73 31.63
CA ARG A 443 10.97 44.69 32.49
C ARG A 443 11.92 44.25 33.61
N PRO A 444 11.37 43.96 34.81
CA PRO A 444 12.12 43.94 36.05
C PRO A 444 12.61 42.54 36.44
N HIS A 445 13.61 42.57 37.33
CA HIS A 445 14.10 41.44 38.10
C HIS A 445 13.02 40.78 38.96
N SER A 446 12.98 39.45 38.96
CA SER A 446 12.40 38.66 40.06
C SER A 446 13.32 37.50 40.43
N ARG A 447 13.48 37.36 41.75
CA ARG A 447 14.30 36.42 42.52
C ARG A 447 13.82 34.96 42.40
N GLY A 448 14.74 34.03 42.66
CA GLY A 448 14.47 32.63 43.00
C GLY A 448 15.76 31.79 42.89
N SER A 449 16.52 31.64 43.98
CA SER A 449 16.59 30.43 44.83
C SER A 449 17.56 29.36 44.32
N GLY A 450 18.70 29.19 45.01
CA GLY A 450 19.62 28.07 44.83
C GLY A 450 20.66 28.00 45.95
N VAL A 451 20.55 27.00 46.82
CA VAL A 451 21.51 26.55 47.84
C VAL A 451 21.36 25.01 47.90
N PRO A 452 22.37 24.21 48.27
CA PRO A 452 23.69 24.05 47.65
C PRO A 452 23.94 22.57 47.25
N SER A 453 25.03 22.33 46.52
CA SER A 453 25.57 20.98 46.33
C SER A 453 26.26 20.48 47.60
N THR A 454 25.99 19.23 47.98
CA THR A 454 26.83 18.46 48.91
C THR A 454 27.64 17.44 48.14
N ALA A 455 28.93 17.46 48.42
CA ALA A 455 29.96 16.54 47.97
C ALA A 455 29.68 15.10 48.39
N GLY A 456 30.17 14.16 47.57
CA GLY A 456 30.19 12.73 47.87
C GLY A 456 31.15 12.04 46.91
N SER A 457 32.45 12.14 47.18
CA SER A 457 33.49 11.36 46.51
C SER A 457 33.41 9.91 46.96
N GLY A 458 33.50 8.95 46.04
CA GLY A 458 33.57 7.55 46.44
C GLY A 458 33.88 6.60 45.29
N ALA A 459 35.10 6.07 45.32
CA ALA A 459 35.53 4.78 44.82
C ALA A 459 35.65 4.56 43.30
N ALA A 460 36.89 4.61 42.86
CA ALA A 460 37.43 3.89 41.71
C ALA A 460 37.19 2.37 41.83
N GLY A 461 36.82 1.74 40.71
CA GLY A 461 36.70 0.29 40.56
C GLY A 461 36.97 -0.08 39.11
N ARG A 462 38.25 -0.30 38.83
CA ARG A 462 38.85 -0.78 37.58
C ARG A 462 38.52 -2.27 37.40
N LEU A 463 38.06 -2.69 36.23
CA LEU A 463 38.19 -4.08 35.77
C LEU A 463 38.15 -4.16 34.24
N GLU A 464 39.30 -4.57 33.69
CA GLU A 464 39.53 -4.93 32.30
C GLU A 464 38.93 -6.32 31.98
N ALA A 465 38.51 -6.44 30.72
CA ALA A 465 38.63 -7.59 29.81
C ALA A 465 38.36 -9.03 30.30
N LEU A 466 37.34 -9.64 29.71
CA LEU A 466 37.46 -10.75 28.75
C LEU A 466 36.25 -10.77 27.81
#